data_AF-A0A7X8ULK5-F1
#
_entry.id   AF-A0A7X8ULK5-F1
#
_cell.length_a   1.000
_cell.length_b   1.000
_cell.length_c   1.000
_cell.angle_alpha   90.00
_cell.angle_beta   90.00
_cell.angle_gamma   90.00
#
_symmetry.space_group_name_H-M   'P 1'
#
loop_
_entity.id
_entity.type
_entity.pdbx_description
1 polymer ?
#
loop_
_entity_poly.entity_id
_entity_poly.type
_entity_poly.pdbx_seq_one_letter_code
_entity_poly.pdbx_strand_id
1 'polypeptide(L)'
;MPDRSVQTLRLILKKAFSRYYLALATPAIADPTEAFGAAQEYLSALRAELGTEEFMQRLDDETTTLAGQIEQDLRQRWRDRDHPPEIVDLEDRLRECLEYGLARLYGSPGQSR
;
A
#
# COMPACT_ATOMS: atom_id res chain seq x y z
N MET A 1 17.76 -4.06 12.18
CA MET A 1 17.03 -2.80 11.93
C MET A 1 16.04 -2.62 13.07
N PRO A 2 15.74 -1.41 13.56
CA PRO A 2 14.69 -1.27 14.57
C PRO A 2 13.40 -1.82 13.97
N ASP A 3 12.82 -2.82 14.63
CA ASP A 3 11.61 -3.52 14.21
C ASP A 3 10.47 -2.52 14.18
N ARG A 4 10.16 -1.98 13.00
CA ARG A 4 9.05 -1.05 12.85
C ARG A 4 7.78 -1.87 13.02
N SER A 5 6.94 -1.49 13.98
CA SER A 5 5.65 -2.16 14.17
C SER A 5 4.83 -2.15 12.88
N VAL A 6 3.99 -3.18 12.70
CA VAL A 6 3.06 -3.29 11.56
C VAL A 6 2.23 -2.01 11.39
N GLN A 7 1.82 -1.38 12.49
CA GLN A 7 1.09 -0.10 12.47
C GLN A 7 1.93 1.05 11.86
N THR A 8 3.21 1.12 12.19
CA THR A 8 4.13 2.13 11.62
C THR A 8 4.30 1.91 10.12
N LEU A 9 4.51 0.66 9.70
CA LEU A 9 4.64 0.28 8.30
C LEU A 9 3.35 0.52 7.52
N ARG A 10 2.18 0.27 8.13
CA ARG A 10 0.87 0.61 7.56
C ARG A 10 0.77 2.10 7.27
N LEU A 11 1.16 2.96 8.22
CA LEU A 11 1.15 4.42 8.01
C LEU A 11 2.12 4.86 6.90
N ILE A 12 3.29 4.24 6.80
CA ILE A 12 4.27 4.52 5.74
C ILE A 12 3.69 4.12 4.38
N LEU A 13 3.13 2.92 4.26
CA LEU A 13 2.47 2.45 3.06
C LEU A 13 1.35 3.39 2.63
N LYS A 14 0.43 3.75 3.54
CA LYS A 14 -0.66 4.69 3.23
C LYS A 14 -0.12 6.00 2.66
N LYS A 15 0.89 6.59 3.29
CA LYS A 15 1.50 7.84 2.83
C LYS A 15 2.17 7.71 1.46
N ALA A 16 2.99 6.69 1.26
CA ALA A 16 3.71 6.44 0.01
C ALA A 16 2.72 6.17 -1.13
N PHE A 17 1.74 5.29 -0.90
CA PHE A 17 0.70 4.99 -1.85
C PHE A 17 -0.15 6.21 -2.19
N SER A 18 -0.60 7.00 -1.20
CA SER A 18 -1.34 8.22 -1.49
C SER A 18 -0.54 9.16 -2.39
N ARG A 19 0.76 9.36 -2.14
CA ARG A 19 1.59 10.23 -3.00
C ARG A 19 1.67 9.72 -4.42
N TYR A 20 1.91 8.41 -4.59
CA TYR A 20 1.90 7.74 -5.90
C TYR A 20 0.55 7.91 -6.61
N TYR A 21 -0.55 7.57 -5.92
CA TYR A 21 -1.90 7.66 -6.46
C TYR A 21 -2.26 9.08 -6.92
N LEU A 22 -1.88 10.10 -6.15
CA LEU A 22 -2.08 11.49 -6.56
C LEU A 22 -1.23 11.91 -7.75
N ALA A 23 -0.03 11.35 -7.89
CA ALA A 23 0.82 11.62 -9.04
C ALA A 23 0.21 11.06 -10.33
N LEU A 24 -0.56 9.96 -10.29
CA LEU A 24 -1.28 9.42 -11.45
C LEU A 24 -2.30 10.41 -12.03
N ALA A 25 -2.86 11.30 -11.20
CA ALA A 25 -3.78 12.34 -11.65
C ALA A 25 -3.08 13.56 -12.26
N THR A 26 -1.75 13.57 -12.30
CA THR A 26 -0.95 14.65 -12.90
C THR A 26 -0.39 14.21 -14.26
N PRO A 27 -0.12 15.15 -15.19
CA PRO A 27 0.46 14.82 -16.50
C PRO A 27 1.93 14.34 -16.44
N ALA A 28 2.52 14.20 -15.24
CA ALA A 28 3.87 13.68 -15.05
C ALA A 28 3.87 12.15 -14.95
N ILE A 29 5.03 11.53 -15.22
CA ILE A 29 5.22 10.10 -14.97
C ILE A 29 5.20 9.89 -13.45
N ALA A 30 4.19 9.18 -12.95
CA ALA A 30 4.12 8.77 -11.55
C ALA A 30 5.17 7.68 -11.26
N ASP A 31 6.00 7.89 -10.24
CA ASP A 31 6.98 6.90 -9.80
C ASP A 31 6.39 6.04 -8.65
N PRO A 32 6.17 4.73 -8.86
CA PRO A 32 5.62 3.84 -7.85
C PRO A 32 6.68 3.29 -6.87
N THR A 33 7.97 3.58 -7.07
CA THR A 33 9.09 2.92 -6.35
C THR A 33 8.95 2.98 -4.82
N GLU A 34 8.61 4.14 -4.26
CA GLU A 34 8.41 4.31 -2.82
C GLU A 34 7.22 3.48 -2.31
N ALA A 35 6.10 3.47 -3.05
CA ALA A 35 4.90 2.73 -2.70
C ALA A 35 5.14 1.21 -2.73
N PHE A 36 5.87 0.72 -3.75
CA PHE A 36 6.24 -0.69 -3.86
C PHE A 36 7.16 -1.14 -2.73
N GLY A 37 8.16 -0.33 -2.37
CA GLY A 37 9.05 -0.62 -1.24
C GLY A 37 8.27 -0.70 0.08
N ALA A 38 7.40 0.29 0.33
CA ALA A 38 6.57 0.31 1.53
C ALA A 38 5.57 -0.86 1.59
N ALA A 39 5.00 -1.26 0.44
CA ALA A 39 4.12 -2.42 0.35
C ALA A 39 4.86 -3.72 0.70
N GLN A 40 6.07 -3.91 0.16
CA GLN A 40 6.89 -5.08 0.45
C GLN A 40 7.23 -5.17 1.95
N GLU A 41 7.72 -4.08 2.56
CA GLU A 41 8.06 -4.06 3.99
C GLU A 41 6.83 -4.33 4.87
N TYR A 42 5.71 -3.69 4.55
CA TYR A 42 4.46 -3.87 5.28
C TYR A 42 3.95 -5.32 5.21
N LEU A 43 3.88 -5.90 4.01
CA LEU A 43 3.40 -7.27 3.80
C LEU A 43 4.32 -8.30 4.47
N SER A 44 5.64 -8.06 4.45
CA SER A 44 6.60 -8.92 5.15
C SER A 44 6.36 -8.92 6.66
N ALA A 45 6.16 -7.75 7.27
CA ALA A 45 5.90 -7.63 8.69
C ALA A 45 4.52 -8.19 9.08
N LEU A 46 3.48 -7.90 8.28
CA LEU A 46 2.14 -8.41 8.50
C LEU A 46 2.11 -9.95 8.43
N ARG A 47 2.78 -10.54 7.44
CA ARG A 47 2.91 -12.00 7.34
C ARG A 47 3.66 -12.60 8.52
N ALA A 48 4.70 -11.93 9.02
CA ALA A 48 5.46 -12.40 10.19
C ALA A 48 4.61 -12.36 11.47
N GLU A 49 3.72 -11.37 11.61
CA GLU A 49 2.81 -11.22 12.76
C GLU A 49 1.65 -12.22 12.73
N LEU A 50 1.01 -12.43 11.57
CA LEU A 50 -0.18 -13.27 11.43
C LEU A 50 0.14 -14.75 11.14
N GLY A 51 1.32 -15.04 10.60
CA GLY A 51 1.63 -16.34 10.00
C GLY A 51 1.05 -16.47 8.59
N THR A 52 1.54 -17.45 7.82
CA THR A 52 1.28 -17.53 6.36
C THR A 52 -0.18 -17.83 6.03
N GLU A 53 -0.84 -18.73 6.76
CA GLU A 53 -2.22 -19.13 6.48
C GLU A 53 -3.22 -18.00 6.77
N GLU A 54 -3.13 -17.40 7.96
CA GLU A 54 -4.01 -16.28 8.34
C GLU A 54 -3.75 -15.05 7.46
N PHE A 55 -2.47 -14.77 7.12
CA PHE A 55 -2.11 -13.70 6.20
C PHE A 55 -2.85 -13.81 4.86
N MET A 56 -2.82 -14.99 4.22
CA MET A 56 -3.47 -15.17 2.92
C MET A 56 -5.00 -15.05 3.00
N GLN A 57 -5.61 -15.49 4.10
CA GLN A 57 -7.06 -15.38 4.30
C GLN A 57 -7.50 -13.93 4.52
N ARG A 58 -6.69 -13.12 5.23
CA ARG A 58 -7.05 -11.76 5.64
C ARG A 58 -6.55 -10.67 4.70
N LEU A 59 -5.72 -11.01 3.72
CA LEU A 59 -5.08 -10.03 2.83
C LEU A 59 -6.10 -9.22 2.01
N ASP A 60 -7.16 -9.84 1.51
CA ASP A 60 -8.18 -9.13 0.72
C ASP A 60 -9.01 -8.18 1.60
N ASP A 61 -9.39 -8.63 2.80
CA ASP A 61 -10.06 -7.79 3.81
C ASP A 61 -9.18 -6.60 4.25
N GLU A 62 -7.88 -6.84 4.46
CA GLU A 62 -6.91 -5.79 4.80
C GLU A 62 -6.76 -4.81 3.63
N THR A 63 -6.73 -5.30 2.39
CA THR A 63 -6.66 -4.46 1.19
C THR A 63 -7.88 -3.53 1.10
N THR A 64 -9.08 -4.08 1.25
CA THR A 64 -10.35 -3.33 1.28
C THR A 64 -10.35 -2.29 2.40
N THR A 65 -9.91 -2.69 3.60
CA THR A 65 -9.83 -1.80 4.76
C THR A 65 -8.86 -0.64 4.53
N LEU A 66 -7.67 -0.93 3.98
CA LEU A 66 -6.67 0.10 3.67
C LEU A 66 -7.17 1.06 2.60
N ALA A 67 -7.81 0.54 1.54
CA ALA A 67 -8.39 1.34 0.48
C ALA A 67 -9.41 2.34 1.04
N GLY A 68 -10.35 1.87 1.87
CA GLY A 68 -11.35 2.72 2.52
C GLY A 68 -10.73 3.79 3.43
N GLN A 69 -9.68 3.45 4.19
CA GLN A 69 -8.98 4.42 5.03
C GLN A 69 -8.23 5.48 4.20
N ILE A 70 -7.57 5.07 3.12
CA ILE A 70 -6.84 5.99 2.24
C ILE A 70 -7.83 6.92 1.53
N GLU A 71 -8.95 6.37 1.03
CA GLU A 71 -10.01 7.19 0.43
C GLU A 71 -10.51 8.25 1.42
N GLN A 72 -10.80 7.87 2.67
CA GLN A 72 -11.22 8.81 3.72
C GLN A 72 -10.17 9.89 3.98
N ASP A 73 -8.90 9.52 4.09
CA ASP A 73 -7.79 10.47 4.30
C ASP A 73 -7.68 11.46 3.13
N LEU A 74 -7.82 10.99 1.88
CA LEU A 74 -7.79 11.82 0.68
C LEU A 74 -8.99 12.77 0.63
N ARG A 75 -10.20 12.27 0.86
CA ARG A 75 -11.42 13.09 0.93
C ARG A 75 -11.31 14.17 2.00
N GLN A 76 -10.79 13.82 3.18
CA GLN A 76 -10.60 14.79 4.26
C GLN A 76 -9.59 15.88 3.89
N ARG A 77 -8.51 15.52 3.19
CA ARG A 77 -7.49 16.47 2.73
C ARG A 77 -8.01 17.50 1.71
N TRP A 78 -9.06 17.16 0.97
CA TRP A 78 -9.63 18.04 -0.06
C TRP A 78 -11.01 18.57 0.25
N ARG A 79 -11.50 18.39 1.48
CA ARG A 79 -12.80 18.89 1.92
C ARG A 79 -13.02 20.38 1.59
N ASP A 80 -11.97 21.19 1.71
CA ASP A 80 -12.02 22.64 1.48
C ASP A 80 -11.54 23.07 0.08
N ARG A 81 -11.35 22.13 -0.86
CA ARG A 81 -10.96 22.47 -2.24
C ARG A 81 -12.19 22.71 -3.09
N ASP A 82 -12.11 23.74 -3.92
CA ASP A 82 -13.15 24.13 -4.87
C ASP A 82 -13.45 23.02 -5.89
N HIS A 83 -12.43 22.23 -6.26
CA HIS A 83 -12.52 21.10 -7.18
C HIS A 83 -11.71 19.91 -6.64
N PRO A 84 -12.30 19.03 -5.81
CA PRO A 84 -11.63 17.80 -5.39
C PRO A 84 -11.46 16.86 -6.59
N PRO A 85 -10.30 16.20 -6.74
CA PRO A 85 -10.13 15.21 -7.80
C PRO A 85 -11.05 14.00 -7.55
N GLU A 86 -11.51 13.39 -8.64
CA GLU A 86 -12.29 12.15 -8.55
C GLU A 86 -11.38 11.01 -8.08
N ILE A 87 -11.84 10.26 -7.08
CA ILE A 87 -11.15 9.07 -6.58
C ILE A 87 -11.72 7.88 -7.35
N VAL A 88 -10.96 7.39 -8.33
CA VAL A 88 -11.34 6.29 -9.22
C VAL A 88 -10.33 5.16 -9.11
N ASP A 89 -10.81 3.91 -9.09
CA ASP A 89 -9.99 2.70 -9.07
C ASP A 89 -8.96 2.64 -7.92
N LEU A 90 -9.20 3.32 -6.79
CA LEU A 90 -8.24 3.42 -5.70
C LEU A 90 -7.89 2.05 -5.13
N GLU A 91 -8.91 1.21 -4.89
CA GLU A 91 -8.71 -0.15 -4.38
C GLU A 91 -7.93 -0.99 -5.38
N ASP A 92 -8.28 -0.94 -6.68
CA ASP A 92 -7.56 -1.67 -7.72
C ASP A 92 -6.10 -1.24 -7.80
N ARG A 93 -5.81 0.07 -7.76
CA ARG A 93 -4.42 0.58 -7.73
C ARG A 93 -3.67 0.14 -6.49
N LEU A 94 -4.35 0.07 -5.34
CA LEU A 94 -3.75 -0.44 -4.12
C LEU A 94 -3.48 -1.95 -4.22
N ARG A 95 -4.42 -2.73 -4.76
CA ARG A 95 -4.27 -4.16 -5.00
C ARG A 95 -3.06 -4.43 -5.90
N GLU A 96 -2.94 -3.75 -7.03
CA GLU A 96 -1.77 -3.87 -7.93
C GLU A 96 -0.44 -3.58 -7.19
N CYS A 97 -0.43 -2.56 -6.32
CA CYS A 97 0.73 -2.20 -5.52
C CYS A 97 1.10 -3.31 -4.51
N LEU A 98 0.10 -3.87 -3.83
CA LEU A 98 0.28 -4.98 -2.89
C LEU A 98 0.71 -6.26 -3.60
N GLU A 99 0.12 -6.57 -4.75
CA GLU A 99 0.51 -7.71 -5.60
C GLU A 99 1.97 -7.64 -6.02
N TYR A 100 2.48 -6.45 -6.36
CA TYR A 100 3.90 -6.26 -6.62
C TYR A 100 4.75 -6.55 -5.38
N GLY A 101 4.33 -6.08 -4.21
CA GLY A 101 4.98 -6.39 -2.94
C GLY A 101 5.00 -7.89 -2.62
N LEU A 102 3.88 -8.59 -2.85
CA LEU A 102 3.74 -10.04 -2.69
C LEU A 102 4.64 -10.79 -3.66
N ALA A 103 4.66 -10.38 -4.93
CA ALA A 103 5.51 -10.98 -5.95
C ALA A 103 6.99 -10.89 -5.57
N ARG A 104 7.45 -9.82 -4.90
CA ARG A 104 8.81 -9.74 -4.38
C ARG A 104 9.04 -10.60 -3.13
N LEU A 105 8.03 -10.69 -2.26
CA LEU A 105 8.06 -11.51 -1.05
C LEU A 105 8.15 -13.00 -1.36
N TYR A 106 7.43 -13.48 -2.39
CA TYR A 106 7.40 -14.88 -2.81
C TYR A 106 8.33 -15.20 -3.98
N GLY A 107 8.60 -14.23 -4.84
CA GLY A 107 9.46 -14.34 -6.03
C GLY A 107 10.95 -14.18 -5.75
N SER A 108 11.38 -14.25 -4.48
CA SER A 108 12.78 -14.40 -4.11
C SER A 108 13.12 -15.86 -3.73
N PRO A 109 13.27 -16.80 -4.68
CA PRO A 109 14.06 -17.99 -4.46
C PRO A 109 15.54 -17.63 -4.65
N GLY A 110 16.22 -17.22 -3.56
CA GLY A 110 17.69 -17.13 -3.58
C GLY A 110 18.32 -16.03 -2.73
N GLN A 111 18.49 -16.30 -1.44
CA GLN A 111 19.73 -15.91 -0.76
C GLN A 111 20.11 -17.01 0.26
N SER A 112 20.32 -18.21 -0.27
CA SER A 112 21.33 -19.13 0.27
C SER A 112 22.62 -18.83 -0.48
N ARG A 113 23.54 -18.12 0.17
CA ARG A 113 24.99 -18.27 0.04
C ARG A 113 25.68 -17.51 1.15
#